data_AF-A0A6P0VTT5-F1
#
_entry.id   AF-A0A6P0VTT5-F1
#
_cell.length_a   1.000
_cell.length_b   1.000
_cell.length_c   1.000
_cell.angle_alpha   90.00
_cell.angle_beta   90.00
_cell.angle_gamma   90.00
#
_symmetry.space_group_name_H-M   'P 1'
#
loop_
_entity.id
_entity.type
_entity.pdbx_description
1 polymer ?
#
loop_
_entity_poly.entity_id
_entity_poly.type
_entity_poly.pdbx_seq_one_letter_code
_entity_poly.pdbx_strand_id
1 'polypeptide(L)'
;MANTEVSSVLILDTSSSMSSSGYDDITIIDSKAFVDQHQPGNLIGVVQFDTNAQSVYRLTRIDQDPQGVRKEVADAIQGLAGKFNGGSTNISAGIELGTDFLSAQLRPRGLVLVSDGYHNTGSPYPLDVLPSEIPIYTCALGPNSDTGLLSDIAENTGGNFYNDANVFDMMQIYNDIQSQAPDNQLITNGRYPVKPLDSQIIPFTLSADNHTGQFSVVWENLNIEYTDSAPSGNQFRLLIADPNNDTVEEPPTIIGDGYVIYNIPNPIPGEWKMAVEYAQGTVDLNFTGGAFEYHNSGSSPIQMELMAPKKIQVGQPLQFTVKATDGNDLIEDLDVSVRIAQPKLSIQNALKYYRELIAGIKLTQKQKNTQLPEERVKLDILRRQFLPKVDLLPTLVYPTFVRRTDRGNYVGAVRDTMQAGAYNIQVQVKGYAKKSGTPFQRNQLVSVVVE
;
A
#
# COMPACT_ATOMS: atom_id res chain seq x y z
N MET A 1 9.21 -25.83 -9.78
CA MET A 1 7.91 -25.74 -10.46
C MET A 1 7.76 -24.29 -10.92
N ALA A 2 6.99 -24.00 -11.97
CA ALA A 2 6.82 -22.62 -12.44
C ALA A 2 5.99 -21.82 -11.41
N ASN A 3 6.38 -20.57 -11.16
CA ASN A 3 5.66 -19.67 -10.25
C ASN A 3 4.21 -19.48 -10.74
N THR A 4 3.25 -19.23 -9.83
CA THR A 4 1.89 -18.89 -10.26
C THR A 4 1.94 -17.56 -11.00
N GLU A 5 1.49 -17.57 -12.26
CA GLU A 5 1.47 -16.36 -13.08
C GLU A 5 0.37 -15.42 -12.61
N VAL A 6 0.75 -14.22 -12.17
CA VAL A 6 -0.17 -13.13 -11.82
C VAL A 6 -0.08 -12.05 -12.89
N SER A 7 -1.22 -11.60 -13.40
CA SER A 7 -1.31 -10.45 -14.31
C SER A 7 -1.87 -9.22 -13.58
N SER A 8 -1.08 -8.16 -13.46
CA SER A 8 -1.49 -6.91 -12.80
C SER A 8 -1.40 -5.72 -13.76
N VAL A 9 -2.32 -4.76 -13.63
CA VAL A 9 -2.22 -3.47 -14.31
C VAL A 9 -2.36 -2.34 -13.30
N LEU A 10 -1.34 -1.50 -13.21
CA LEU A 10 -1.40 -0.24 -12.49
C LEU A 10 -2.16 0.79 -13.34
N ILE A 11 -3.15 1.44 -12.74
CA ILE A 11 -3.95 2.53 -13.33
C ILE A 11 -3.70 3.77 -12.48
N LEU A 12 -2.85 4.67 -12.97
CA LEU A 12 -2.33 5.81 -12.24
C LEU A 12 -3.05 7.10 -12.64
N ASP A 13 -3.65 7.78 -11.68
CA ASP A 13 -4.17 9.13 -11.85
C ASP A 13 -3.01 10.12 -12.05
N THR A 14 -3.01 10.82 -13.19
CA THR A 14 -2.02 11.85 -13.54
C THR A 14 -2.67 13.23 -13.66
N SER A 15 -3.87 13.40 -13.10
CA SER A 15 -4.54 14.68 -13.03
C SER A 15 -3.76 15.68 -12.18
N SER A 16 -4.00 16.98 -12.43
CA SER A 16 -3.28 18.04 -11.72
C SER A 16 -3.61 18.16 -10.23
N SER A 17 -4.64 17.46 -9.73
CA SER A 17 -4.88 17.36 -8.28
C SER A 17 -3.76 16.58 -7.60
N MET A 18 -3.32 15.47 -8.18
CA MET A 18 -2.26 14.62 -7.64
C MET A 18 -0.96 15.41 -7.37
N SER A 19 -0.45 16.15 -8.37
CA SER A 19 0.73 17.01 -8.17
C SER A 19 0.46 18.18 -7.23
N SER A 20 -0.73 18.79 -7.30
CA SER A 20 -1.09 19.88 -6.38
C SER A 20 -1.13 19.42 -4.93
N SER A 21 -1.50 18.16 -4.68
CA SER A 21 -1.57 17.51 -3.37
C SER A 21 -0.22 16.94 -2.92
N GLY A 22 0.80 16.93 -3.80
CA GLY A 22 2.14 16.39 -3.54
C GLY A 22 2.21 14.86 -3.59
N TYR A 23 1.37 14.22 -4.43
CA TYR A 23 1.29 12.76 -4.57
C TYR A 23 2.02 12.22 -5.80
N ASP A 24 2.54 13.07 -6.67
CA ASP A 24 3.20 12.68 -7.92
C ASP A 24 4.51 11.94 -7.66
N ASP A 25 5.45 12.51 -6.90
CA ASP A 25 6.77 11.89 -6.69
C ASP A 25 6.67 10.51 -6.04
N ILE A 26 5.86 10.39 -4.98
CA ILE A 26 5.64 9.14 -4.26
C ILE A 26 4.87 8.11 -5.09
N THR A 27 3.90 8.53 -5.91
CA THR A 27 3.23 7.62 -6.86
C THR A 27 4.25 7.01 -7.83
N ILE A 28 5.24 7.79 -8.28
CA ILE A 28 6.31 7.28 -9.15
C ILE A 28 7.23 6.31 -8.41
N ILE A 29 7.75 6.70 -7.23
CA ILE A 29 8.67 5.87 -6.44
C ILE A 29 8.02 4.52 -6.11
N ASP A 30 6.82 4.56 -5.57
CA ASP A 30 6.13 3.37 -5.07
C ASP A 30 5.67 2.47 -6.21
N SER A 31 5.25 3.06 -7.34
CA SER A 31 4.87 2.25 -8.52
C SER A 31 6.08 1.55 -9.12
N LYS A 32 7.26 2.19 -9.15
CA LYS A 32 8.52 1.54 -9.56
C LYS A 32 8.89 0.40 -8.61
N ALA A 33 8.84 0.64 -7.29
CA ALA A 33 9.10 -0.38 -6.29
C ALA A 33 8.15 -1.58 -6.40
N PHE A 34 6.84 -1.32 -6.58
CA PHE A 34 5.84 -2.37 -6.81
C PHE A 34 6.18 -3.22 -8.03
N VAL A 35 6.52 -2.60 -9.17
CA VAL A 35 6.94 -3.32 -10.39
C VAL A 35 8.17 -4.19 -10.12
N ASP A 36 9.18 -3.63 -9.45
CA ASP A 36 10.45 -4.31 -9.21
C ASP A 36 10.33 -5.48 -8.21
N GLN A 37 9.30 -5.46 -7.35
CA GLN A 37 8.99 -6.56 -6.43
C GLN A 37 8.31 -7.76 -7.11
N HIS A 38 7.71 -7.61 -8.31
CA HIS A 38 7.01 -8.70 -8.99
C HIS A 38 7.95 -9.87 -9.30
N GLN A 39 7.48 -11.11 -9.13
CA GLN A 39 8.30 -12.29 -9.40
C GLN A 39 8.45 -12.55 -10.91
N PRO A 40 9.57 -13.19 -11.35
CA PRO A 40 9.66 -13.71 -12.70
C PRO A 40 8.48 -14.62 -13.03
N GLY A 41 7.92 -14.45 -14.23
CA GLY A 41 6.71 -15.11 -14.73
C GLY A 41 5.45 -14.27 -14.64
N ASN A 42 5.39 -13.24 -13.79
CA ASN A 42 4.25 -12.33 -13.70
C ASN A 42 4.14 -11.41 -14.93
N LEU A 43 2.94 -10.90 -15.21
CA LEU A 43 2.68 -9.89 -16.24
C LEU A 43 2.32 -8.57 -15.59
N ILE A 44 2.93 -7.49 -16.08
CA ILE A 44 2.71 -6.14 -15.59
C ILE A 44 2.35 -5.20 -16.74
N GLY A 45 1.34 -4.37 -16.53
CA GLY A 45 0.97 -3.27 -17.42
C GLY A 45 0.79 -1.98 -16.64
N VAL A 46 0.94 -0.85 -17.32
CA VAL A 46 0.78 0.48 -16.72
C VAL A 46 -0.07 1.35 -17.63
N VAL A 47 -1.14 1.87 -17.06
CA VAL A 47 -2.05 2.85 -17.64
C VAL A 47 -1.96 4.12 -16.81
N GLN A 48 -1.96 5.27 -17.48
CA GLN A 48 -2.20 6.55 -16.83
C GLN A 48 -3.54 7.11 -17.29
N PHE A 49 -4.19 7.90 -16.45
CA PHE A 49 -5.40 8.62 -16.84
C PHE A 49 -5.48 10.02 -16.25
N ASP A 50 -6.02 10.92 -17.05
CA ASP A 50 -6.45 12.25 -16.64
C ASP A 50 -7.83 12.59 -17.24
N THR A 51 -7.91 13.46 -18.25
CA THR A 51 -9.08 13.58 -19.13
C THR A 51 -9.26 12.32 -19.98
N ASN A 52 -8.16 11.70 -20.42
CA ASN A 52 -8.15 10.48 -21.21
C ASN A 52 -7.21 9.44 -20.58
N ALA A 53 -7.44 8.16 -20.86
CA ALA A 53 -6.50 7.11 -20.51
C ALA A 53 -5.47 6.88 -21.63
N GLN A 54 -4.24 6.55 -21.24
CA GLN A 54 -3.16 6.23 -22.16
C GLN A 54 -2.34 5.04 -21.64
N SER A 55 -1.90 4.20 -22.56
CA SER A 55 -0.93 3.14 -22.29
C SER A 55 0.42 3.77 -21.98
N VAL A 56 0.93 3.56 -20.77
CA VAL A 56 2.32 3.93 -20.40
C VAL A 56 3.25 2.78 -20.76
N TYR A 57 2.87 1.56 -20.38
CA TYR A 57 3.57 0.34 -20.74
C TYR A 57 2.55 -0.77 -20.93
N ARG A 58 2.61 -1.47 -22.07
CA ARG A 58 1.66 -2.56 -22.37
C ARG A 58 1.91 -3.74 -21.45
N LEU A 59 0.88 -4.58 -21.29
CA LEU A 59 0.99 -5.80 -20.51
C LEU A 59 2.11 -6.71 -21.05
N THR A 60 3.16 -6.88 -20.26
CA THR A 60 4.37 -7.63 -20.64
C THR A 60 4.75 -8.60 -19.53
N ARG A 61 5.20 -9.79 -19.92
CA ARG A 61 5.69 -10.81 -19.00
C ARG A 61 7.12 -10.49 -18.54
N ILE A 62 7.36 -10.59 -17.25
CA ILE A 62 8.70 -10.51 -16.65
C ILE A 62 9.36 -11.89 -16.81
N ASP A 63 10.03 -12.18 -17.94
CA ASP A 63 10.50 -13.54 -18.27
C ASP A 63 12.02 -13.71 -18.40
N GLN A 64 12.58 -13.88 -19.60
CA GLN A 64 13.96 -14.34 -19.83
C GLN A 64 15.00 -13.32 -19.36
N ASP A 65 14.63 -12.04 -19.32
CA ASP A 65 15.40 -10.97 -18.70
C ASP A 65 14.52 -10.21 -17.70
N PRO A 66 14.29 -10.75 -16.49
CA PRO A 66 13.43 -10.12 -15.49
C PRO A 66 13.88 -8.71 -15.15
N GLN A 67 15.20 -8.47 -15.08
CA GLN A 67 15.75 -7.18 -14.69
C GLN A 67 15.65 -6.16 -15.83
N GLY A 68 15.87 -6.57 -17.09
CA GLY A 68 15.64 -5.73 -18.26
C GLY A 68 14.18 -5.28 -18.37
N VAL A 69 13.22 -6.21 -18.28
CA VAL A 69 11.79 -5.88 -18.36
C VAL A 69 11.35 -4.96 -17.22
N ARG A 70 11.73 -5.28 -15.97
CA ARG A 70 11.45 -4.43 -14.81
C ARG A 70 12.00 -3.02 -14.99
N LYS A 71 13.25 -2.91 -15.44
CA LYS A 71 13.88 -1.62 -15.74
C LYS A 71 13.12 -0.84 -16.81
N GLU A 72 12.70 -1.48 -17.91
CA GLU A 72 11.93 -0.81 -18.96
C GLU A 72 10.58 -0.26 -18.45
N VAL A 73 9.87 -1.05 -17.65
CA VAL A 73 8.60 -0.63 -17.04
C VAL A 73 8.84 0.52 -16.05
N ALA A 74 9.87 0.41 -15.20
CA ALA A 74 10.24 1.44 -14.23
C ALA A 74 10.67 2.75 -14.92
N ASP A 75 11.43 2.68 -16.01
CA ASP A 75 11.82 3.83 -16.84
C ASP A 75 10.58 4.46 -17.52
N ALA A 76 9.60 3.65 -17.95
CA ALA A 76 8.34 4.14 -18.51
C ALA A 76 7.50 4.88 -17.46
N ILE A 77 7.41 4.35 -16.23
CA ILE A 77 6.77 5.02 -15.08
C ILE A 77 7.52 6.31 -14.77
N GLN A 78 8.86 6.28 -14.68
CA GLN A 78 9.69 7.46 -14.46
C GLN A 78 9.44 8.55 -15.50
N GLY A 79 9.11 8.16 -16.73
CA GLY A 79 8.72 9.06 -17.81
C GLY A 79 7.45 9.89 -17.56
N LEU A 80 6.65 9.55 -16.54
CA LEU A 80 5.49 10.33 -16.08
C LEU A 80 5.87 11.45 -15.09
N ALA A 81 7.09 11.44 -14.53
CA ALA A 81 7.52 12.45 -13.58
C ALA A 81 7.39 13.87 -14.17
N GLY A 82 6.80 14.79 -13.41
CA GLY A 82 6.50 16.16 -13.85
C GLY A 82 5.38 16.28 -14.89
N LYS A 83 4.68 15.19 -15.23
CA LYS A 83 3.56 15.18 -16.20
C LYS A 83 2.18 14.99 -15.55
N PHE A 84 2.10 15.12 -14.22
CA PHE A 84 0.84 15.06 -13.46
C PHE A 84 0.12 16.41 -13.57
N ASN A 85 -0.24 16.80 -14.80
CA ASN A 85 -0.76 18.12 -15.13
C ASN A 85 -2.12 18.07 -15.84
N GLY A 86 -2.74 16.89 -15.86
CA GLY A 86 -4.02 16.66 -16.49
C GLY A 86 -5.15 17.54 -15.95
N GLY A 87 -6.00 18.04 -16.85
CA GLY A 87 -7.03 19.03 -16.52
C GLY A 87 -8.27 18.46 -15.83
N SER A 88 -8.41 17.14 -15.74
CA SER A 88 -9.60 16.44 -15.27
C SER A 88 -9.24 15.03 -14.81
N THR A 89 -10.20 14.31 -14.24
CA THR A 89 -10.03 12.98 -13.64
C THR A 89 -11.13 12.06 -14.20
N ASN A 90 -10.78 11.23 -15.18
CA ASN A 90 -11.67 10.32 -15.91
C ASN A 90 -11.37 8.88 -15.50
N ILE A 91 -11.82 8.53 -14.30
CA ILE A 91 -11.63 7.18 -13.72
C ILE A 91 -12.16 6.09 -14.68
N SER A 92 -13.30 6.32 -15.35
CA SER A 92 -13.90 5.35 -16.28
C SER A 92 -12.94 4.96 -17.39
N ALA A 93 -12.31 5.93 -18.05
CA ALA A 93 -11.36 5.65 -19.14
C ALA A 93 -10.15 4.83 -18.65
N GLY A 94 -9.68 5.10 -17.43
CA GLY A 94 -8.60 4.33 -16.81
C GLY A 94 -8.99 2.87 -16.60
N ILE A 95 -10.18 2.63 -16.04
CA ILE A 95 -10.74 1.29 -15.81
C ILE A 95 -10.93 0.54 -17.13
N GLU A 96 -11.50 1.18 -18.16
CA GLU A 96 -11.74 0.56 -19.47
C GLU A 96 -10.41 0.13 -20.11
N LEU A 97 -9.43 1.04 -20.20
CA LEU A 97 -8.14 0.71 -20.82
C LEU A 97 -7.36 -0.35 -20.02
N GLY A 98 -7.39 -0.30 -18.69
CA GLY A 98 -6.79 -1.33 -17.85
C GLY A 98 -7.45 -2.70 -18.02
N THR A 99 -8.78 -2.71 -18.14
CA THR A 99 -9.58 -3.92 -18.42
C THR A 99 -9.18 -4.54 -19.76
N ASP A 100 -9.01 -3.73 -20.80
CA ASP A 100 -8.62 -4.20 -22.13
C ASP A 100 -7.29 -4.97 -22.10
N PHE A 101 -6.32 -4.52 -21.29
CA PHE A 101 -5.02 -5.20 -21.14
C PHE A 101 -5.18 -6.60 -20.55
N LEU A 102 -6.08 -6.78 -19.60
CA LEU A 102 -6.29 -8.04 -18.88
C LEU A 102 -7.33 -8.94 -19.52
N SER A 103 -8.13 -8.45 -20.47
CA SER A 103 -9.29 -9.15 -21.05
C SER A 103 -8.95 -10.56 -21.56
N ALA A 104 -7.79 -10.74 -22.19
CA ALA A 104 -7.30 -12.01 -22.73
C ALA A 104 -6.56 -12.90 -21.71
N GLN A 105 -6.27 -12.40 -20.51
CA GLN A 105 -5.52 -13.15 -19.49
C GLN A 105 -6.44 -14.06 -18.67
N LEU A 106 -5.90 -15.18 -18.21
CA LEU A 106 -6.60 -16.03 -17.23
C LEU A 106 -6.30 -15.55 -15.81
N ARG A 107 -7.12 -15.99 -14.84
CA ARG A 107 -6.85 -15.72 -13.41
C ARG A 107 -5.59 -16.50 -12.98
N PRO A 108 -4.81 -15.98 -12.01
CA PRO A 108 -5.02 -14.76 -11.22
C PRO A 108 -4.65 -13.46 -11.96
N ARG A 109 -5.55 -12.47 -11.91
CA ARG A 109 -5.38 -11.15 -12.54
C ARG A 109 -6.09 -10.05 -11.74
N GLY A 110 -5.64 -8.80 -11.81
CA GLY A 110 -6.28 -7.68 -11.11
C GLY A 110 -5.82 -6.30 -11.57
N LEU A 111 -6.67 -5.30 -11.37
CA LEU A 111 -6.35 -3.89 -11.61
C LEU A 111 -6.02 -3.19 -10.29
N VAL A 112 -5.06 -2.26 -10.31
CA VAL A 112 -4.73 -1.42 -9.16
C VAL A 112 -4.95 0.03 -9.56
N LEU A 113 -6.05 0.61 -9.09
CA LEU A 113 -6.45 1.98 -9.38
C LEU A 113 -5.99 2.91 -8.27
N VAL A 114 -5.13 3.87 -8.58
CA VAL A 114 -4.61 4.86 -7.62
C VAL A 114 -5.14 6.25 -7.99
N SER A 115 -5.81 6.93 -7.06
CA SER A 115 -6.35 8.28 -7.29
C SER A 115 -6.51 9.09 -6.00
N ASP A 116 -6.31 10.41 -6.09
CA ASP A 116 -6.61 11.39 -5.04
C ASP A 116 -7.90 12.18 -5.29
N GLY A 117 -8.60 11.87 -6.38
CA GLY A 117 -9.57 12.75 -6.99
C GLY A 117 -10.97 12.17 -7.10
N TYR A 118 -11.87 13.01 -7.62
CA TYR A 118 -13.25 12.67 -7.94
C TYR A 118 -13.36 12.50 -9.44
N HIS A 119 -14.05 11.44 -9.88
CA HIS A 119 -14.43 11.32 -11.28
C HIS A 119 -15.20 12.57 -11.71
N ASN A 120 -14.67 13.31 -12.69
CA ASN A 120 -15.21 14.62 -13.04
C ASN A 120 -15.38 14.91 -14.54
N THR A 121 -14.98 13.96 -15.38
CA THR A 121 -15.18 14.03 -16.83
C THR A 121 -15.24 12.62 -17.40
N GLY A 122 -15.80 12.51 -18.61
CA GLY A 122 -16.00 11.23 -19.27
C GLY A 122 -17.40 10.67 -19.06
N SER A 123 -17.77 9.75 -19.93
CA SER A 123 -18.98 8.93 -19.87
C SER A 123 -18.64 7.59 -20.51
N PRO A 124 -19.09 6.45 -19.96
CA PRO A 124 -20.03 6.30 -18.83
C PRO A 124 -19.43 6.64 -17.46
N TYR A 125 -20.26 6.65 -16.41
CA TYR A 125 -19.79 6.82 -15.03
C TYR A 125 -18.98 5.57 -14.58
N PRO A 126 -17.99 5.66 -13.66
CA PRO A 126 -17.09 4.54 -13.37
C PRO A 126 -17.78 3.24 -12.97
N LEU A 127 -18.90 3.32 -12.23
CA LEU A 127 -19.66 2.14 -11.82
C LEU A 127 -20.37 1.43 -12.98
N ASP A 128 -20.54 2.09 -14.13
CA ASP A 128 -21.18 1.53 -15.32
C ASP A 128 -20.18 0.81 -16.25
N VAL A 129 -18.87 0.93 -16.00
CA VAL A 129 -17.80 0.33 -16.84
C VAL A 129 -16.98 -0.75 -16.12
N LEU A 130 -17.46 -1.21 -14.96
CA LEU A 130 -16.73 -2.18 -14.16
C LEU A 130 -16.59 -3.52 -14.89
N PRO A 131 -15.38 -4.10 -14.96
CA PRO A 131 -15.17 -5.38 -15.60
C PRO A 131 -15.85 -6.51 -14.82
N SER A 132 -16.47 -7.44 -15.54
CA SER A 132 -16.86 -8.72 -14.95
C SER A 132 -15.59 -9.53 -14.64
N GLU A 133 -15.50 -10.08 -13.44
CA GLU A 133 -14.50 -11.08 -13.03
C GLU A 133 -13.04 -10.60 -12.87
N ILE A 134 -12.75 -9.31 -13.03
CA ILE A 134 -11.43 -8.73 -12.76
C ILE A 134 -11.55 -7.86 -11.49
N PRO A 135 -10.94 -8.26 -10.36
CA PRO A 135 -10.95 -7.43 -9.16
C PRO A 135 -10.20 -6.12 -9.41
N ILE A 136 -10.77 -5.01 -8.93
CA ILE A 136 -10.12 -3.71 -8.88
C ILE A 136 -9.76 -3.41 -7.43
N TYR A 137 -8.48 -3.36 -7.14
CA TYR A 137 -7.96 -2.83 -5.90
C TYR A 137 -7.85 -1.31 -6.06
N THR A 138 -8.48 -0.55 -5.17
CA THR A 138 -8.50 0.91 -5.26
C THR A 138 -7.72 1.53 -4.12
N CYS A 139 -6.82 2.44 -4.42
CA CYS A 139 -5.99 3.17 -3.48
C CYS A 139 -6.42 4.64 -3.46
N ALA A 140 -7.12 5.04 -2.40
CA ALA A 140 -7.45 6.43 -2.13
C ALA A 140 -6.24 7.14 -1.51
N LEU A 141 -5.74 8.17 -2.19
CA LEU A 141 -4.63 8.98 -1.70
C LEU A 141 -5.13 10.26 -1.02
N GLY A 142 -4.92 10.33 0.28
CA GLY A 142 -5.21 11.53 1.06
C GLY A 142 -6.68 11.82 1.28
N PRO A 143 -7.00 12.87 2.07
CA PRO A 143 -8.36 13.14 2.51
C PRO A 143 -9.28 13.70 1.43
N ASN A 144 -8.75 14.09 0.27
CA ASN A 144 -9.55 14.67 -0.82
C ASN A 144 -10.01 13.65 -1.85
N SER A 145 -9.66 12.38 -1.69
CA SER A 145 -10.13 11.27 -2.51
C SER A 145 -11.64 11.05 -2.38
N ASP A 146 -12.24 10.50 -3.42
CA ASP A 146 -13.64 10.03 -3.42
C ASP A 146 -13.70 8.61 -2.83
N THR A 147 -13.54 8.52 -1.51
CA THR A 147 -13.46 7.22 -0.80
C THR A 147 -14.73 6.38 -0.97
N GLY A 148 -15.90 7.02 -1.13
CA GLY A 148 -17.16 6.32 -1.40
C GLY A 148 -17.13 5.63 -2.76
N LEU A 149 -16.83 6.38 -3.83
CA LEU A 149 -16.73 5.84 -5.18
C LEU A 149 -15.66 4.75 -5.29
N LEU A 150 -14.46 5.00 -4.76
CA LEU A 150 -13.36 4.03 -4.81
C LEU A 150 -13.71 2.75 -4.02
N SER A 151 -14.34 2.89 -2.84
CA SER A 151 -14.86 1.74 -2.10
C SER A 151 -15.90 0.96 -2.90
N ASP A 152 -16.83 1.64 -3.58
CA ASP A 152 -17.87 0.99 -4.38
C ASP A 152 -17.28 0.27 -5.61
N ILE A 153 -16.26 0.84 -6.26
CA ILE A 153 -15.54 0.20 -7.37
C ILE A 153 -14.89 -1.11 -6.92
N ALA A 154 -14.15 -1.08 -5.80
CA ALA A 154 -13.50 -2.28 -5.27
C ALA A 154 -14.53 -3.34 -4.85
N GLU A 155 -15.58 -2.93 -4.13
CA GLU A 155 -16.62 -3.84 -3.67
C GLU A 155 -17.35 -4.53 -4.81
N ASN A 156 -17.74 -3.80 -5.85
CA ASN A 156 -18.51 -4.34 -6.98
C ASN A 156 -17.68 -5.25 -7.90
N THR A 157 -16.35 -5.22 -7.81
CA THR A 157 -15.44 -6.05 -8.62
C THR A 157 -14.82 -7.20 -7.83
N GLY A 158 -15.05 -7.27 -6.52
CA GLY A 158 -14.44 -8.27 -5.64
C GLY A 158 -13.00 -7.96 -5.25
N GLY A 159 -12.54 -6.73 -5.46
CA GLY A 159 -11.27 -6.23 -4.93
C GLY A 159 -11.42 -5.64 -3.53
N ASN A 160 -10.32 -5.06 -3.04
CA ASN A 160 -10.26 -4.39 -1.74
C ASN A 160 -10.06 -2.88 -1.92
N PHE A 161 -10.74 -2.12 -1.06
CA PHE A 161 -10.50 -0.70 -0.90
C PHE A 161 -9.37 -0.48 0.09
N TYR A 162 -8.41 0.32 -0.29
CA TYR A 162 -7.33 0.79 0.55
C TYR A 162 -7.38 2.30 0.59
N ASN A 163 -7.35 2.86 1.79
CA ASN A 163 -7.23 4.29 1.98
C ASN A 163 -6.01 4.54 2.83
N ASP A 164 -5.13 5.44 2.41
CA ASP A 164 -4.26 6.09 3.37
C ASP A 164 -4.49 7.59 3.35
N ALA A 165 -4.72 8.13 4.55
CA ALA A 165 -4.74 9.57 4.75
C ALA A 165 -3.37 10.19 4.47
N ASN A 166 -2.34 9.33 4.45
CA ASN A 166 -0.97 9.68 4.24
C ASN A 166 -0.38 8.98 3.03
N VAL A 167 0.03 9.78 2.05
CA VAL A 167 0.67 9.25 0.85
C VAL A 167 1.95 8.48 1.16
N PHE A 168 2.60 8.79 2.30
CA PHE A 168 3.83 8.12 2.77
C PHE A 168 3.65 6.61 3.07
N ASP A 169 2.41 6.10 3.03
CA ASP A 169 2.07 4.70 3.30
C ASP A 169 1.61 3.95 2.04
N MET A 170 1.77 4.54 0.84
CA MET A 170 1.34 3.94 -0.43
C MET A 170 2.03 2.60 -0.73
N MET A 171 3.32 2.43 -0.41
CA MET A 171 3.95 1.12 -0.47
C MET A 171 3.32 0.08 0.45
N GLN A 172 2.78 0.48 1.60
CA GLN A 172 2.09 -0.49 2.45
C GLN A 172 0.87 -1.03 1.71
N ILE A 173 0.10 -0.16 1.07
CA ILE A 173 -1.05 -0.56 0.26
C ILE A 173 -0.62 -1.48 -0.89
N TYR A 174 0.42 -1.11 -1.65
CA TYR A 174 0.91 -1.96 -2.72
C TYR A 174 1.38 -3.32 -2.24
N ASN A 175 2.05 -3.38 -1.09
CA ASN A 175 2.44 -4.65 -0.50
C ASN A 175 1.23 -5.49 -0.09
N ASP A 176 0.20 -4.87 0.47
CA ASP A 176 -1.05 -5.55 0.85
C ASP A 176 -1.80 -6.07 -0.40
N ILE A 177 -1.76 -5.35 -1.52
CA ILE A 177 -2.32 -5.77 -2.80
C ILE A 177 -1.53 -6.94 -3.38
N GLN A 178 -0.20 -6.86 -3.38
CA GLN A 178 0.66 -7.93 -3.85
C GLN A 178 0.44 -9.22 -3.05
N SER A 179 0.14 -9.09 -1.74
CA SER A 179 -0.18 -10.22 -0.86
C SER A 179 -1.50 -10.95 -1.17
N GLN A 180 -2.33 -10.41 -2.08
CA GLN A 180 -3.55 -11.08 -2.54
C GLN A 180 -3.24 -12.14 -3.60
N ALA A 181 -2.01 -12.21 -4.10
CA ALA A 181 -1.57 -13.29 -4.98
C ALA A 181 -1.48 -14.61 -4.20
N PRO A 182 -1.89 -15.76 -4.76
CA PRO A 182 -1.92 -17.03 -4.03
C PRO A 182 -0.55 -17.54 -3.56
N ASP A 183 0.52 -17.18 -4.27
CA ASP A 183 1.88 -17.73 -4.16
C ASP A 183 2.78 -16.98 -3.17
N ASN A 184 2.33 -15.84 -2.65
CA ASN A 184 3.10 -15.04 -1.72
C ASN A 184 2.33 -14.78 -0.42
N GLN A 185 3.05 -14.45 0.65
CA GLN A 185 2.46 -14.01 1.91
C GLN A 185 3.23 -12.80 2.43
N LEU A 186 2.50 -11.77 2.82
CA LEU A 186 3.07 -10.59 3.45
C LEU A 186 3.34 -10.88 4.93
N ILE A 187 4.59 -10.72 5.31
CA ILE A 187 5.10 -11.07 6.64
C ILE A 187 5.15 -9.81 7.50
N THR A 188 5.83 -8.77 7.01
CA THR A 188 5.88 -7.47 7.67
C THR A 188 5.62 -6.37 6.66
N ASN A 189 4.97 -5.31 7.10
CA ASN A 189 4.66 -4.14 6.29
C ASN A 189 4.44 -2.99 7.27
N GLY A 190 5.42 -2.10 7.39
CA GLY A 190 5.33 -1.05 8.38
C GLY A 190 6.17 0.15 8.01
N ARG A 191 5.69 1.32 8.42
CA ARG A 191 6.42 2.58 8.30
C ARG A 191 7.20 2.87 9.57
N TYR A 192 8.47 3.22 9.40
CA TYR A 192 9.41 3.45 10.49
C TYR A 192 10.15 4.78 10.27
N PRO A 193 10.20 5.66 11.29
CA PRO A 193 11.12 6.79 11.32
C PRO A 193 12.45 6.38 11.95
N VAL A 194 13.56 6.85 11.38
CA VAL A 194 14.92 6.72 11.93
C VAL A 194 15.55 8.10 11.97
N LYS A 195 16.04 8.49 13.15
CA LYS A 195 16.73 9.77 13.32
C LYS A 195 18.15 9.69 12.77
N PRO A 196 18.75 10.83 12.38
CA PRO A 196 20.19 10.87 12.10
C PRO A 196 21.01 10.27 13.24
N LEU A 197 22.06 9.52 12.89
CA LEU A 197 22.94 8.81 13.83
C LEU A 197 22.23 7.72 14.67
N ASP A 198 21.16 7.15 14.14
CA ASP A 198 20.38 6.10 14.79
C ASP A 198 20.15 4.90 13.85
N SER A 199 19.60 3.83 14.39
CA SER A 199 19.22 2.65 13.61
C SER A 199 17.85 2.11 14.01
N GLN A 200 17.21 1.41 13.07
CA GLN A 200 15.98 0.68 13.31
C GLN A 200 16.16 -0.78 12.93
N ILE A 201 15.79 -1.67 13.86
CA ILE A 201 15.73 -3.12 13.61
C ILE A 201 14.26 -3.52 13.44
N ILE A 202 13.97 -4.25 12.37
CA ILE A 202 12.64 -4.78 12.04
C ILE A 202 12.75 -6.31 12.03
N PRO A 203 12.31 -7.00 13.09
CA PRO A 203 12.27 -8.45 13.12
C PRO A 203 11.05 -8.95 12.33
N PHE A 204 11.23 -10.04 11.58
CA PHE A 204 10.14 -10.73 10.89
C PHE A 204 10.40 -12.23 10.83
N THR A 205 9.35 -13.05 10.77
CA THR A 205 9.47 -14.50 10.84
C THR A 205 9.03 -15.16 9.54
N LEU A 206 9.95 -15.86 8.88
CA LEU A 206 9.65 -16.67 7.71
C LEU A 206 9.24 -18.09 8.11
N SER A 207 8.23 -18.60 7.44
CA SER A 207 7.86 -20.01 7.52
C SER A 207 8.79 -20.89 6.69
N ALA A 208 8.60 -22.20 6.76
CA ALA A 208 9.32 -23.15 5.93
C ALA A 208 8.75 -23.20 4.50
N ASP A 209 9.42 -23.95 3.61
CA ASP A 209 9.01 -24.19 2.22
C ASP A 209 9.02 -22.96 1.30
N ASN A 210 9.93 -22.01 1.55
CA ASN A 210 10.09 -20.83 0.71
C ASN A 210 11.17 -21.03 -0.36
N HIS A 211 10.87 -20.71 -1.62
CA HIS A 211 11.88 -20.59 -2.66
C HIS A 211 12.53 -19.21 -2.67
N THR A 212 11.82 -18.19 -2.17
CA THR A 212 12.33 -16.82 -2.08
C THR A 212 11.76 -16.11 -0.86
N GLY A 213 12.64 -15.44 -0.11
CA GLY A 213 12.27 -14.40 0.84
C GLY A 213 12.62 -13.05 0.23
N GLN A 214 11.64 -12.18 0.04
CA GLN A 214 11.86 -10.85 -0.54
C GLN A 214 11.72 -9.80 0.55
N PHE A 215 12.76 -8.98 0.75
CA PHE A 215 12.78 -7.94 1.76
C PHE A 215 13.03 -6.61 1.07
N SER A 216 12.29 -5.57 1.46
CA SER A 216 12.38 -4.27 0.81
C SER A 216 12.31 -3.13 1.79
N VAL A 217 13.08 -2.08 1.51
CA VAL A 217 12.95 -0.77 2.14
C VAL A 217 12.64 0.24 1.05
N VAL A 218 11.57 1.01 1.22
CA VAL A 218 11.18 2.11 0.33
C VAL A 218 11.13 3.41 1.12
N TRP A 219 11.78 4.46 0.61
CA TRP A 219 11.89 5.77 1.24
C TRP A 219 11.69 6.88 0.21
N GLU A 220 11.31 8.05 0.69
CA GLU A 220 10.71 9.06 -0.20
C GLU A 220 11.59 10.26 -0.41
N ASN A 221 12.36 10.64 0.62
CA ASN A 221 13.29 11.74 0.49
C ASN A 221 14.52 11.26 -0.29
N LEU A 222 14.50 11.47 -1.60
CA LEU A 222 15.58 11.09 -2.51
C LEU A 222 16.90 11.87 -2.29
N ASN A 223 16.93 12.87 -1.40
CA ASN A 223 18.19 13.45 -0.92
C ASN A 223 18.91 12.55 0.10
N ILE A 224 18.24 11.49 0.55
CA ILE A 224 18.81 10.41 1.34
C ILE A 224 19.06 9.24 0.39
N GLU A 225 20.29 8.72 0.39
CA GLU A 225 20.71 7.67 -0.55
C GLU A 225 21.01 6.36 0.18
N TYR A 226 20.69 5.24 -0.46
CA TYR A 226 21.16 3.94 -0.01
C TYR A 226 22.65 3.76 -0.32
N THR A 227 23.39 3.07 0.56
CA THR A 227 24.74 2.56 0.29
C THR A 227 24.94 1.16 0.86
N ASP A 228 25.77 0.38 0.17
CA ASP A 228 26.29 -0.93 0.59
C ASP A 228 27.48 -0.79 1.58
N SER A 229 28.09 0.39 1.64
CA SER A 229 29.22 0.71 2.50
C SER A 229 28.78 1.32 3.85
N ALA A 230 29.74 1.60 4.74
CA ALA A 230 29.42 2.32 5.97
C ALA A 230 28.80 3.69 5.62
N PRO A 231 27.57 3.99 6.06
CA PRO A 231 26.86 5.17 5.58
C PRO A 231 27.52 6.45 6.09
N SER A 232 27.55 7.48 5.24
CA SER A 232 28.12 8.80 5.55
C SER A 232 27.19 9.93 5.08
N GLY A 233 27.14 11.05 5.82
CA GLY A 233 26.23 12.15 5.48
C GLY A 233 24.76 11.72 5.38
N ASN A 234 24.07 12.10 4.30
CA ASN A 234 22.69 11.70 4.02
C ASN A 234 22.58 10.30 3.42
N GLN A 235 23.35 9.33 3.90
CA GLN A 235 23.25 7.96 3.45
C GLN A 235 22.69 7.07 4.53
N PHE A 236 22.01 6.01 4.14
CA PHE A 236 21.66 4.91 5.02
C PHE A 236 22.12 3.59 4.41
N ARG A 237 22.29 2.59 5.26
CA ARG A 237 22.59 1.21 4.86
C ARG A 237 21.47 0.30 5.34
N LEU A 238 21.13 -0.70 4.53
CA LEU A 238 20.27 -1.82 4.91
C LEU A 238 21.13 -3.06 5.10
N LEU A 239 21.02 -3.69 6.27
CA LEU A 239 21.61 -4.99 6.59
C LEU A 239 20.48 -6.01 6.79
N ILE A 240 20.69 -7.23 6.29
CA ILE A 240 19.80 -8.36 6.53
C ILE A 240 20.55 -9.37 7.38
N ALA A 241 19.96 -9.83 8.49
CA ALA A 241 20.49 -10.91 9.30
C ALA A 241 19.56 -12.12 9.26
N ASP A 242 20.15 -13.31 9.13
CA ASP A 242 19.47 -14.59 9.12
C ASP A 242 19.07 -15.04 10.55
N PRO A 243 18.33 -16.15 10.71
CA PRO A 243 17.97 -16.73 12.00
C PRO A 243 19.14 -17.13 12.91
N ASN A 244 20.34 -17.31 12.39
CA ASN A 244 21.56 -17.54 13.18
C ASN A 244 22.21 -16.23 13.65
N ASN A 245 21.68 -15.08 13.19
CA ASN A 245 22.24 -13.73 13.31
C ASN A 245 23.51 -13.50 12.49
N ASP A 246 23.72 -14.30 11.44
CA ASP A 246 24.73 -14.03 10.43
C ASP A 246 24.18 -13.00 9.44
N THR A 247 24.98 -11.97 9.12
CA THR A 247 24.60 -10.96 8.13
C THR A 247 24.70 -11.57 6.73
N VAL A 248 23.67 -11.38 5.92
CA VAL A 248 23.66 -11.73 4.49
C VAL A 248 24.76 -10.95 3.78
N GLU A 249 25.68 -11.64 3.12
CA GLU A 249 26.82 -11.03 2.42
C GLU A 249 26.47 -10.60 0.99
N GLU A 250 25.45 -11.21 0.40
CA GLU A 250 24.99 -10.87 -0.95
C GLU A 250 24.49 -9.42 -1.02
N PRO A 251 24.80 -8.69 -2.12
CA PRO A 251 24.28 -7.35 -2.31
C PRO A 251 22.76 -7.37 -2.54
N PRO A 252 22.08 -6.21 -2.43
CA PRO A 252 20.70 -6.12 -2.85
C PRO A 252 20.51 -6.59 -4.29
N THR A 253 19.37 -7.22 -4.54
CA THR A 253 19.01 -7.67 -5.89
C THR A 253 18.61 -6.50 -6.79
N ILE A 254 17.99 -5.47 -6.22
CA ILE A 254 17.56 -4.26 -6.94
C ILE A 254 17.84 -3.04 -6.07
N ILE A 255 18.40 -2.00 -6.68
CA ILE A 255 18.58 -0.68 -6.10
C ILE A 255 17.92 0.30 -7.07
N GLY A 256 16.85 0.94 -6.63
CA GLY A 256 16.15 1.97 -7.39
C GLY A 256 16.16 3.31 -6.67
N ASP A 257 15.62 4.34 -7.34
CA ASP A 257 15.48 5.66 -6.73
C ASP A 257 14.37 5.61 -5.68
N GLY A 258 14.75 5.57 -4.41
CA GLY A 258 13.81 5.51 -3.29
C GLY A 258 13.46 4.10 -2.84
N TYR A 259 14.11 3.04 -3.33
CA TYR A 259 13.89 1.69 -2.81
C TYR A 259 15.09 0.75 -3.01
N VAL A 260 15.18 -0.24 -2.13
CA VAL A 260 16.15 -1.33 -2.19
C VAL A 260 15.45 -2.66 -1.89
N ILE A 261 15.73 -3.69 -2.68
CA ILE A 261 15.07 -5.00 -2.58
C ILE A 261 16.13 -6.11 -2.56
N TYR A 262 16.01 -6.99 -1.58
CA TYR A 262 16.74 -8.25 -1.47
C TYR A 262 15.81 -9.40 -1.83
N ASN A 263 16.23 -10.26 -2.76
CA ASN A 263 15.60 -11.55 -3.01
C ASN A 263 16.55 -12.65 -2.54
N ILE A 264 16.26 -13.24 -1.37
CA ILE A 264 17.07 -14.31 -0.80
C ILE A 264 16.53 -15.65 -1.29
N PRO A 265 17.30 -16.43 -2.06
CA PRO A 265 16.88 -17.73 -2.55
C PRO A 265 16.89 -18.77 -1.42
N ASN A 266 15.87 -19.62 -1.36
CA ASN A 266 15.74 -20.72 -0.40
C ASN A 266 16.06 -20.30 1.05
N PRO A 267 15.42 -19.25 1.59
CA PRO A 267 15.76 -18.74 2.92
C PRO A 267 15.44 -19.79 3.99
N ILE A 268 16.29 -19.89 5.02
CA ILE A 268 16.00 -20.76 6.16
C ILE A 268 14.80 -20.22 6.98
N PRO A 269 13.92 -21.08 7.49
CA PRO A 269 12.80 -20.66 8.32
C PRO A 269 13.29 -20.12 9.66
N GLY A 270 12.59 -19.14 10.21
CA GLY A 270 12.94 -18.54 11.50
C GLY A 270 12.81 -17.02 11.52
N GLU A 271 13.31 -16.41 12.58
CA GLU A 271 13.31 -14.96 12.75
C GLU A 271 14.49 -14.32 12.00
N TRP A 272 14.19 -13.53 10.99
CA TRP A 272 15.11 -12.68 10.26
C TRP A 272 15.01 -11.24 10.76
N LYS A 273 16.02 -10.41 10.46
CA LYS A 273 16.05 -9.00 10.85
C LYS A 273 16.49 -8.12 9.69
N MET A 274 15.73 -7.06 9.40
CA MET A 274 16.19 -5.91 8.63
C MET A 274 16.74 -4.86 9.59
N ALA A 275 17.97 -4.40 9.40
CA ALA A 275 18.53 -3.28 10.15
C ALA A 275 18.83 -2.11 9.20
N VAL A 276 18.16 -0.98 9.44
CA VAL A 276 18.39 0.27 8.72
C VAL A 276 19.25 1.16 9.60
N GLU A 277 20.46 1.45 9.14
CA GLU A 277 21.44 2.31 9.82
C GLU A 277 21.51 3.64 9.09
N TYR A 278 21.19 4.74 9.77
CA TYR A 278 21.19 6.07 9.16
C TYR A 278 22.33 6.92 9.69
N ALA A 279 23.13 7.47 8.77
CA ALA A 279 24.29 8.27 9.11
C ALA A 279 23.91 9.70 9.56
N GLN A 280 24.83 10.64 9.37
CA GLN A 280 24.68 12.05 9.74
C GLN A 280 23.76 12.77 8.75
N GLY A 281 22.46 12.46 8.85
CA GLY A 281 21.38 13.18 8.18
C GLY A 281 21.03 14.52 8.84
N THR A 282 20.25 15.33 8.12
CA THR A 282 19.69 16.60 8.64
C THR A 282 18.20 16.52 8.98
N VAL A 283 17.53 15.43 8.57
CA VAL A 283 16.10 15.16 8.79
C VAL A 283 15.91 13.68 9.09
N ASP A 284 14.78 13.29 9.68
CA ASP A 284 14.47 11.88 9.91
C ASP A 284 14.30 11.12 8.59
N LEU A 285 14.91 9.94 8.48
CA LEU A 285 14.63 8.98 7.42
C LEU A 285 13.31 8.30 7.76
N ASN A 286 12.31 8.48 6.89
CA ASN A 286 11.05 7.75 6.97
C ASN A 286 11.03 6.74 5.83
N PHE A 287 10.73 5.48 6.15
CA PHE A 287 10.69 4.41 5.17
C PHE A 287 9.64 3.36 5.51
N THR A 288 9.19 2.63 4.49
CA THR A 288 8.37 1.44 4.62
C THR A 288 9.27 0.20 4.51
N GLY A 289 9.27 -0.63 5.55
CA GLY A 289 9.91 -1.94 5.57
C GLY A 289 8.90 -3.04 5.26
N GLY A 290 9.13 -3.79 4.19
CA GLY A 290 8.29 -4.88 3.72
C GLY A 290 9.04 -6.20 3.66
N ALA A 291 8.37 -7.31 3.96
CA ALA A 291 8.91 -8.65 3.73
C ALA A 291 7.83 -9.60 3.24
N PHE A 292 8.15 -10.35 2.19
CA PHE A 292 7.31 -11.40 1.61
C PHE A 292 8.02 -12.75 1.67
N GLU A 293 7.22 -13.79 1.74
CA GLU A 293 7.69 -15.15 1.50
C GLU A 293 6.96 -15.73 0.28
N TYR A 294 7.67 -16.50 -0.54
CA TYR A 294 7.15 -17.14 -1.75
C TYR A 294 7.37 -18.65 -1.65
N HIS A 295 6.28 -19.43 -1.60
CA HIS A 295 6.33 -20.87 -1.31
C HIS A 295 6.59 -21.72 -2.55
N ASN A 296 7.40 -22.78 -2.42
CA ASN A 296 7.64 -23.74 -3.52
C ASN A 296 6.35 -24.41 -4.00
N SER A 297 5.41 -24.61 -3.09
CA SER A 297 4.11 -25.23 -3.33
C SER A 297 3.11 -24.30 -4.02
N GLY A 298 3.48 -23.04 -4.29
CA GLY A 298 2.63 -22.03 -4.93
C GLY A 298 1.49 -21.50 -4.05
N SER A 299 1.44 -21.93 -2.79
CA SER A 299 0.58 -21.36 -1.74
C SER A 299 1.07 -21.80 -0.37
N SER A 300 0.89 -20.96 0.64
CA SER A 300 1.18 -21.37 2.02
C SER A 300 0.08 -22.25 2.60
N PRO A 301 0.39 -23.35 3.32
CA PRO A 301 -0.62 -24.00 4.16
C PRO A 301 -1.06 -23.10 5.31
N ILE A 302 -0.24 -22.13 5.70
CA ILE A 302 -0.52 -21.21 6.79
C ILE A 302 -1.24 -19.97 6.25
N GLN A 303 -2.51 -19.84 6.58
CA GLN A 303 -3.38 -18.77 6.11
C GLN A 303 -3.85 -17.91 7.28
N MET A 304 -3.97 -16.60 7.04
CA MET A 304 -4.58 -15.65 7.96
C MET A 304 -5.85 -15.08 7.33
N GLU A 305 -6.87 -14.87 8.16
CA GLU A 305 -8.10 -14.20 7.78
C GLU A 305 -8.41 -13.09 8.78
N LEU A 306 -8.44 -11.85 8.30
CA LEU A 306 -8.93 -10.67 8.99
C LEU A 306 -10.32 -10.30 8.45
N MET A 307 -11.35 -10.56 9.23
CA MET A 307 -12.74 -10.27 8.88
C MET A 307 -13.19 -8.98 9.56
N ALA A 308 -13.67 -8.01 8.78
CA ALA A 308 -14.33 -6.80 9.27
C ALA A 308 -15.46 -6.41 8.29
N PRO A 309 -16.49 -5.66 8.73
CA PRO A 309 -17.47 -5.09 7.80
C PRO A 309 -16.78 -4.10 6.86
N LYS A 310 -17.25 -3.97 5.61
CA LYS A 310 -16.72 -2.98 4.65
C LYS A 310 -17.16 -1.55 4.99
N LYS A 311 -18.38 -1.40 5.50
CA LYS A 311 -18.97 -0.11 5.89
C LYS A 311 -19.74 -0.23 7.20
N ILE A 312 -19.74 0.83 7.99
CA ILE A 312 -20.56 0.98 9.21
C ILE A 312 -21.07 2.41 9.34
N GLN A 313 -22.09 2.61 10.17
CA GLN A 313 -22.61 3.95 10.46
C GLN A 313 -21.77 4.66 11.53
N VAL A 314 -21.66 5.99 11.45
CA VAL A 314 -21.06 6.81 12.52
C VAL A 314 -21.63 6.46 13.90
N GLY A 315 -20.74 6.18 14.85
CA GLY A 315 -21.09 5.79 16.22
C GLY A 315 -21.42 4.30 16.42
N GLN A 316 -21.53 3.50 15.35
CA GLN A 316 -21.62 2.04 15.44
C GLN A 316 -20.23 1.46 15.80
N PRO A 317 -20.10 0.60 16.82
CA PRO A 317 -18.82 -0.05 17.09
C PRO A 317 -18.36 -0.92 15.91
N LEU A 318 -17.13 -0.71 15.46
CA LEU A 318 -16.48 -1.55 14.45
C LEU A 318 -15.93 -2.81 15.12
N GLN A 319 -16.40 -3.98 14.72
CA GLN A 319 -15.86 -5.27 15.19
C GLN A 319 -15.07 -5.96 14.10
N PHE A 320 -14.00 -6.65 14.49
CA PHE A 320 -13.21 -7.47 13.58
C PHE A 320 -12.80 -8.78 14.25
N THR A 321 -12.60 -9.79 13.42
CA THR A 321 -12.18 -11.14 13.83
C THR A 321 -10.91 -11.52 13.09
N VAL A 322 -9.97 -12.10 13.81
CA VAL A 322 -8.71 -12.62 13.29
C VAL A 322 -8.68 -14.13 13.51
N LYS A 323 -8.30 -14.87 12.48
CA LYS A 323 -8.11 -16.31 12.49
C LYS A 323 -6.84 -16.66 11.72
N ALA A 324 -6.11 -17.67 12.18
CA ALA A 324 -5.06 -18.28 11.39
C ALA A 324 -5.21 -19.80 11.36
N THR A 325 -4.89 -20.44 10.24
CA THR A 325 -4.98 -21.88 10.05
C THR A 325 -3.70 -22.46 9.49
N ASP A 326 -3.45 -23.74 9.75
CA ASP A 326 -2.40 -24.57 9.16
C ASP A 326 -3.08 -25.71 8.39
N GLY A 327 -3.27 -25.51 7.09
CA GLY A 327 -4.26 -26.21 6.28
C GLY A 327 -5.67 -25.94 6.82
N ASN A 328 -6.37 -26.99 7.24
CA ASN A 328 -7.73 -26.88 7.81
C ASN A 328 -7.73 -26.71 9.34
N ASP A 329 -6.56 -26.81 9.99
CA ASP A 329 -6.45 -26.83 11.44
C ASP A 329 -6.26 -25.41 11.98
N LEU A 330 -6.99 -25.05 13.03
CA LEU A 330 -6.89 -23.73 13.65
C LEU A 330 -5.58 -23.59 14.43
N ILE A 331 -4.93 -22.42 14.30
CA ILE A 331 -3.77 -22.06 15.13
C ILE A 331 -4.27 -21.20 16.29
N GLU A 332 -4.12 -21.73 17.50
CA GLU A 332 -4.76 -21.18 18.70
C GLU A 332 -3.86 -20.28 19.56
N ASP A 333 -2.54 -20.46 19.50
CA ASP A 333 -1.57 -19.78 20.37
C ASP A 333 -0.84 -18.68 19.59
N LEU A 334 -1.62 -17.71 19.09
CA LEU A 334 -1.13 -16.57 18.33
C LEU A 334 -0.76 -15.41 19.25
N ASP A 335 0.37 -14.78 18.96
CA ASP A 335 0.67 -13.41 19.36
C ASP A 335 0.08 -12.47 18.29
N VAL A 336 -0.86 -11.61 18.70
CA VAL A 336 -1.65 -10.76 17.80
C VAL A 336 -1.42 -9.31 18.15
N SER A 337 -0.81 -8.58 17.23
CA SER A 337 -0.61 -7.13 17.31
C SER A 337 -1.55 -6.43 16.35
N VAL A 338 -2.33 -5.47 16.86
CA VAL A 338 -3.27 -4.68 16.05
C VAL A 338 -2.91 -3.21 16.11
N ARG A 339 -2.83 -2.56 14.95
CA ARG A 339 -2.68 -1.12 14.79
C ARG A 339 -3.92 -0.57 14.09
N ILE A 340 -4.56 0.40 14.72
CA ILE A 340 -5.70 1.12 14.17
C ILE A 340 -5.22 2.49 13.70
N ALA A 341 -5.62 2.88 12.50
CA ALA A 341 -5.49 4.25 12.03
C ALA A 341 -6.88 4.78 11.62
N GLN A 342 -7.30 5.90 12.20
CA GLN A 342 -8.61 6.50 11.97
C GLN A 342 -8.54 8.03 11.91
N PRO A 343 -9.52 8.73 11.32
CA PRO A 343 -9.55 10.18 11.35
C PRO A 343 -9.66 10.67 12.80
N LYS A 344 -8.75 11.56 13.23
CA LYS A 344 -8.93 12.29 14.50
C LYS A 344 -9.99 13.38 14.35
N LEU A 345 -10.10 13.93 13.14
CA LEU A 345 -11.08 14.93 12.76
C LEU A 345 -11.57 14.62 11.36
N SER A 346 -12.84 14.25 11.22
CA SER A 346 -13.46 14.04 9.90
C SER A 346 -13.49 15.35 9.10
N ILE A 347 -13.56 15.25 7.78
CA ILE A 347 -13.67 16.42 6.89
C ILE A 347 -14.87 17.28 7.29
N GLN A 348 -16.03 16.67 7.53
CA GLN A 348 -17.24 17.39 7.90
C GLN A 348 -17.08 18.17 9.22
N ASN A 349 -16.39 17.59 10.20
CA ASN A 349 -16.12 18.26 11.47
C ASN A 349 -15.01 19.30 11.34
N ALA A 350 -14.00 19.09 10.49
CA ALA A 350 -12.97 20.07 10.17
C ALA A 350 -13.54 21.32 9.50
N LEU A 351 -14.48 21.15 8.55
CA LEU A 351 -15.17 22.27 7.90
C LEU A 351 -15.91 23.15 8.93
N LYS A 352 -16.53 22.52 9.95
CA LYS A 352 -17.17 23.24 11.05
C LYS A 352 -16.15 23.93 11.96
N TYR A 353 -15.09 23.21 12.34
CA TYR A 353 -14.09 23.68 13.30
C TYR A 353 -13.25 24.86 12.74
N TYR A 354 -12.85 24.79 11.47
CA TYR A 354 -12.02 25.80 10.81
C TYR A 354 -12.81 26.83 10.00
N ARG A 355 -14.12 26.93 10.20
CA ARG A 355 -15.04 27.75 9.38
C ARG A 355 -14.58 29.19 9.18
N GLU A 356 -14.10 29.84 10.24
CA GLU A 356 -13.64 31.24 10.19
C GLU A 356 -12.37 31.40 9.36
N LEU A 357 -11.41 30.48 9.51
CA LEU A 357 -10.17 30.48 8.74
C LEU A 357 -10.44 30.21 7.26
N ILE A 358 -11.31 29.25 6.97
CA ILE A 358 -11.75 28.89 5.62
C ILE A 358 -12.42 30.08 4.93
N ALA A 359 -13.26 30.85 5.63
CA ALA A 359 -13.95 32.00 5.06
C ALA A 359 -13.00 33.07 4.48
N GLY A 360 -11.78 33.18 5.03
CA GLY A 360 -10.75 34.11 4.56
C GLY A 360 -10.04 33.69 3.27
N ILE A 361 -10.20 32.44 2.82
CA ILE A 361 -9.46 31.90 1.67
C ILE A 361 -10.13 32.31 0.37
N LYS A 362 -9.38 33.00 -0.48
CA LYS A 362 -9.80 33.39 -1.82
C LYS A 362 -9.40 32.32 -2.83
N LEU A 363 -10.37 31.82 -3.57
CA LEU A 363 -10.12 30.86 -4.64
C LEU A 363 -9.81 31.56 -5.97
N THR A 364 -8.80 31.05 -6.66
CA THR A 364 -8.53 31.33 -8.07
C THR A 364 -9.61 30.72 -8.96
N GLN A 365 -9.68 31.14 -10.23
CA GLN A 365 -10.65 30.55 -11.17
C GLN A 365 -10.42 29.03 -11.37
N LYS A 366 -9.15 28.59 -11.40
CA LYS A 366 -8.82 27.16 -11.49
C LYS A 366 -9.38 26.37 -10.29
N GLN A 367 -9.23 26.90 -9.08
CA GLN A 367 -9.73 26.25 -7.85
C GLN A 367 -11.26 26.24 -7.74
N LYS A 368 -11.94 27.21 -8.37
CA LYS A 368 -13.42 27.23 -8.43
C LYS A 368 -13.99 26.23 -9.42
N ASN A 369 -13.22 25.82 -10.42
CA ASN A 369 -13.66 24.90 -11.47
C ASN A 369 -13.42 23.42 -11.08
N THR A 370 -13.26 23.11 -9.79
CA THR A 370 -13.18 21.73 -9.30
C THR A 370 -14.59 21.19 -9.02
N GLN A 371 -14.76 19.86 -9.02
CA GLN A 371 -16.03 19.25 -8.57
C GLN A 371 -16.18 19.18 -7.05
N LEU A 372 -15.13 19.55 -6.31
CA LEU A 372 -15.19 19.59 -4.86
C LEU A 372 -16.04 20.78 -4.40
N PRO A 373 -16.84 20.62 -3.33
CA PRO A 373 -17.49 21.74 -2.68
C PRO A 373 -16.49 22.84 -2.32
N GLU A 374 -16.86 24.10 -2.52
CA GLU A 374 -15.96 25.26 -2.34
C GLU A 374 -15.25 25.24 -0.98
N GLU A 375 -15.97 24.90 0.09
CA GLU A 375 -15.41 24.83 1.44
C GLU A 375 -14.36 23.72 1.59
N ARG A 376 -14.48 22.60 0.85
CA ARG A 376 -13.50 21.51 0.86
C ARG A 376 -12.22 21.92 0.14
N VAL A 377 -12.33 22.62 -1.00
CA VAL A 377 -11.18 23.21 -1.69
C VAL A 377 -10.44 24.19 -0.79
N LYS A 378 -11.16 25.03 -0.06
CA LYS A 378 -10.57 25.98 0.87
C LYS A 378 -9.92 25.28 2.07
N LEU A 379 -10.55 24.26 2.64
CA LEU A 379 -9.95 23.47 3.73
C LEU A 379 -8.65 22.81 3.28
N ASP A 380 -8.59 22.28 2.07
CA ASP A 380 -7.37 21.71 1.49
C ASP A 380 -6.25 22.76 1.34
N ILE A 381 -6.56 23.93 0.77
CA ILE A 381 -5.61 25.05 0.70
C ILE A 381 -5.12 25.44 2.10
N LEU A 382 -6.03 25.54 3.07
CA LEU A 382 -5.68 25.84 4.45
C LEU A 382 -4.73 24.77 5.01
N ARG A 383 -5.05 23.48 4.84
CA ARG A 383 -4.22 22.37 5.30
C ARG A 383 -2.81 22.46 4.73
N ARG A 384 -2.67 22.69 3.42
CA ARG A 384 -1.36 22.83 2.76
C ARG A 384 -0.53 24.00 3.29
N GLN A 385 -1.17 25.12 3.68
CA GLN A 385 -0.46 26.26 4.28
C GLN A 385 0.12 25.94 5.68
N PHE A 386 -0.47 24.98 6.39
CA PHE A 386 -0.04 24.58 7.74
C PHE A 386 0.90 23.37 7.72
N LEU A 387 0.84 22.54 6.68
CA LEU A 387 1.79 21.45 6.47
C LEU A 387 3.22 21.96 6.20
N PRO A 388 4.26 21.20 6.60
CA PRO A 388 4.19 19.95 7.36
C PRO A 388 4.05 20.17 8.88
N LYS A 389 4.02 21.42 9.36
CA LYS A 389 4.08 21.74 10.80
C LYS A 389 2.85 21.27 11.57
N VAL A 390 1.66 21.42 10.99
CA VAL A 390 0.40 20.97 11.57
C VAL A 390 -0.47 20.39 10.46
N ASP A 391 -0.90 19.15 10.65
CA ASP A 391 -1.95 18.56 9.82
C ASP A 391 -3.33 18.92 10.39
N LEU A 392 -4.16 19.58 9.57
CA LEU A 392 -5.54 19.97 9.92
C LEU A 392 -6.55 18.83 9.75
N LEU A 393 -6.16 17.73 9.13
CA LEU A 393 -6.92 16.49 9.02
C LEU A 393 -6.08 15.31 9.56
N PRO A 394 -5.65 15.36 10.83
CA PRO A 394 -4.72 14.39 11.35
C PRO A 394 -5.37 13.02 11.52
N THR A 395 -4.59 11.98 11.30
CA THR A 395 -4.95 10.59 11.62
C THR A 395 -4.51 10.26 13.05
N LEU A 396 -5.42 9.65 13.82
CA LEU A 396 -5.09 9.04 15.10
C LEU A 396 -4.65 7.59 14.85
N VAL A 397 -3.45 7.25 15.31
CA VAL A 397 -2.90 5.89 15.22
C VAL A 397 -2.66 5.35 16.61
N TYR A 398 -3.17 4.15 16.91
CA TYR A 398 -3.05 3.54 18.23
C TYR A 398 -3.17 2.02 18.18
N PRO A 399 -2.60 1.29 19.15
CA PRO A 399 -2.80 -0.14 19.26
C PRO A 399 -4.16 -0.48 19.88
N THR A 400 -4.70 -1.66 19.59
CA THR A 400 -5.85 -2.21 20.32
C THR A 400 -5.60 -3.67 20.69
N PHE A 401 -6.25 -4.11 21.77
CA PHE A 401 -6.14 -5.49 22.25
C PHE A 401 -7.25 -6.35 21.66
N VAL A 402 -6.92 -7.59 21.34
CA VAL A 402 -7.87 -8.62 20.94
C VAL A 402 -8.10 -9.59 22.09
N ARG A 403 -9.29 -10.18 22.13
CA ARG A 403 -9.63 -11.24 23.08
C ARG A 403 -9.75 -12.56 22.32
N ARG A 404 -9.07 -13.60 22.79
CA ARG A 404 -9.28 -14.98 22.31
C ARG A 404 -10.68 -15.48 22.71
N THR A 405 -11.34 -16.15 21.79
CA THR A 405 -12.65 -16.79 21.97
C THR A 405 -12.48 -18.28 22.24
N ASP A 406 -13.52 -18.93 22.76
CA ASP A 406 -13.53 -20.38 23.03
C ASP A 406 -13.36 -21.22 21.75
N ARG A 407 -13.57 -20.62 20.58
CA ARG A 407 -13.36 -21.23 19.26
C ARG A 407 -11.98 -20.91 18.67
N GLY A 408 -11.05 -20.38 19.46
CA GLY A 408 -9.67 -20.04 19.07
C GLY A 408 -9.50 -18.82 18.16
N ASN A 409 -10.60 -18.21 17.69
CA ASN A 409 -10.55 -16.93 17.00
C ASN A 409 -10.21 -15.78 17.97
N TYR A 410 -9.66 -14.69 17.43
CA TYR A 410 -9.36 -13.48 18.17
C TYR A 410 -10.31 -12.37 17.73
N VAL A 411 -10.97 -11.70 18.68
CA VAL A 411 -11.93 -10.63 18.37
C VAL A 411 -11.46 -9.31 18.95
N GLY A 412 -11.54 -8.26 18.14
CA GLY A 412 -11.25 -6.89 18.54
C GLY A 412 -12.37 -5.94 18.16
N ALA A 413 -12.32 -4.73 18.70
CA ALA A 413 -13.28 -3.69 18.34
C ALA A 413 -12.67 -2.28 18.42
N VAL A 414 -13.12 -1.41 17.53
CA VAL A 414 -12.95 0.04 17.62
C VAL A 414 -14.29 0.64 18.05
N ARG A 415 -14.30 1.25 19.24
CA ARG A 415 -15.53 1.80 19.84
C ARG A 415 -15.76 3.27 19.51
N ASP A 416 -14.70 4.04 19.28
CA ASP A 416 -14.79 5.45 18.93
C ASP A 416 -14.83 5.63 17.41
N THR A 417 -16.04 5.46 16.87
CA THR A 417 -16.34 5.60 15.43
C THR A 417 -17.14 6.88 15.16
N MET A 418 -16.90 7.93 15.95
CA MET A 418 -17.65 9.19 15.88
C MET A 418 -17.18 10.12 14.76
N GLN A 419 -16.04 9.84 14.13
CA GLN A 419 -15.52 10.60 13.00
C GLN A 419 -15.80 9.80 11.73
N ALA A 420 -16.53 10.38 10.78
CA ALA A 420 -16.68 9.77 9.46
C ALA A 420 -15.32 9.74 8.72
N GLY A 421 -15.13 8.72 7.89
CA GLY A 421 -13.93 8.47 7.09
C GLY A 421 -13.51 7.00 7.11
N ALA A 422 -12.35 6.70 6.53
CA ALA A 422 -11.84 5.34 6.49
C ALA A 422 -11.03 4.98 7.74
N TYR A 423 -11.29 3.80 8.28
CA TYR A 423 -10.65 3.21 9.44
C TYR A 423 -9.83 2.01 8.98
N ASN A 424 -8.53 2.08 9.18
CA ASN A 424 -7.59 1.04 8.79
C ASN A 424 -7.28 0.15 10.00
N ILE A 425 -7.53 -1.15 9.86
CA ILE A 425 -7.19 -2.17 10.83
C ILE A 425 -6.06 -3.00 10.25
N GLN A 426 -4.83 -2.75 10.73
CA GLN A 426 -3.67 -3.55 10.39
C GLN A 426 -3.41 -4.57 11.49
N VAL A 427 -3.34 -5.85 11.13
CA VAL A 427 -3.11 -6.95 12.07
C VAL A 427 -1.89 -7.73 11.65
N GLN A 428 -0.96 -7.87 12.59
CA GLN A 428 0.15 -8.81 12.51
C GLN A 428 -0.12 -9.97 13.47
N VAL A 429 0.06 -11.20 12.98
CA VAL A 429 0.04 -12.41 13.82
C VAL A 429 1.38 -13.10 13.76
N LYS A 430 1.85 -13.60 14.90
CA LYS A 430 3.03 -14.47 15.02
C LYS A 430 2.63 -15.74 15.75
N GLY A 431 3.25 -16.86 15.40
CA GLY A 431 2.99 -18.11 16.08
C GLY A 431 3.84 -19.26 15.58
N TYR A 432 3.45 -20.47 15.99
CA TYR A 432 4.05 -21.71 15.53
C TYR A 432 2.98 -22.64 14.96
N ALA A 433 3.12 -22.98 13.67
CA ALA A 433 2.22 -23.84 12.95
C ALA A 433 2.62 -25.31 13.21
N LYS A 434 1.90 -25.98 14.12
CA LYS A 434 2.29 -27.30 14.65
C LYS A 434 2.32 -28.40 13.59
N LYS A 435 1.45 -28.34 12.58
CA LYS A 435 1.34 -29.37 11.53
C LYS A 435 2.41 -29.17 10.45
N SER A 436 2.65 -27.93 10.07
CA SER A 436 3.74 -27.55 9.18
C SER A 436 5.11 -27.56 9.87
N GLY A 437 5.15 -27.61 11.21
CA GLY A 437 6.39 -27.71 11.99
C GLY A 437 7.27 -26.46 11.90
N THR A 438 6.68 -25.27 11.76
CA THR A 438 7.41 -24.05 11.43
C THR A 438 6.88 -22.83 12.18
N PRO A 439 7.75 -21.88 12.61
CA PRO A 439 7.29 -20.58 13.06
C PRO A 439 6.73 -19.78 11.86
N PHE A 440 5.90 -18.78 12.12
CA PHE A 440 5.38 -17.94 11.04
C PHE A 440 4.99 -16.55 11.54
N GLN A 441 4.88 -15.64 10.59
CA GLN A 441 4.25 -14.35 10.77
C GLN A 441 3.39 -14.01 9.55
N ARG A 442 2.24 -13.36 9.76
CA ARG A 442 1.37 -12.84 8.69
C ARG A 442 0.97 -11.41 9.02
N ASN A 443 0.77 -10.61 7.98
CA ASN A 443 0.25 -9.27 8.08
C ASN A 443 -0.94 -9.09 7.13
N GLN A 444 -2.00 -8.44 7.59
CA GLN A 444 -3.13 -8.05 6.75
C GLN A 444 -3.65 -6.68 7.16
N LEU A 445 -4.13 -5.92 6.17
CA LEU A 445 -4.82 -4.66 6.33
C LEU A 445 -6.24 -4.77 5.80
N VAL A 446 -7.20 -4.24 6.54
CA VAL A 446 -8.56 -3.97 6.04
C VAL A 446 -8.93 -2.52 6.31
N SER A 447 -9.43 -1.83 5.30
CA SER A 447 -10.04 -0.50 5.43
C SER A 447 -11.57 -0.62 5.53
N VAL A 448 -12.14 0.10 6.49
CA VAL A 448 -13.59 0.15 6.74
C VAL A 448 -14.07 1.58 6.63
N VAL A 449 -15.10 1.83 5.82
CA VAL A 449 -15.70 3.17 5.70
C VAL A 449 -16.71 3.40 6.81
N VAL A 450 -16.55 4.51 7.55
CA VAL A 450 -17.50 5.00 8.55
C VAL A 450 -18.20 6.21 7.98
N GLU A 451 -19.52 6.14 7.78
CA GLU A 451 -20.33 7.19 7.13
C GLU A 451 -21.66 7.48 7.82
#